data_AF-A0A4W2IS84-F1
#
_entry.id   AF-A0A4W2IS84-F1
#
_cell.length_a   1.000
_cell.length_b   1.000
_cell.length_c   1.000
_cell.angle_alpha   90.00
_cell.angle_beta   90.00
_cell.angle_gamma   90.00
#
_symmetry.space_group_name_H-M   'P 1'
#
loop_
_entity.id
_entity.type
_entity.pdbx_description
1 polymer ?
#
loop_
_entity_poly.entity_id
_entity_poly.type
_entity_poly.pdbx_seq_one_letter_code
_entity_poly.pdbx_strand_id
1 'polypeptide(L)'
;LRGLGLGMVGFWWEAGVASRENLALKTPRRLEALFLTLSGETLTVAVAYNNSGSCQTEEIVSSEMNVLGKFVFPGRREIHVVDTDYEQYAILRVSLQWQNHEFYVFKYFTRSLGGECEPGFLKFRELTTDMGLYLVGRHGRCAMLLKEDLT
;
A
#
# COMPACT_ATOMS: atom_id res chain seq x y z
N LEU A 1 -12.88 15.83 9.17
CA LEU A 1 -12.56 14.44 9.57
C LEU A 1 -12.91 13.36 8.53
N ARG A 2 -13.31 13.69 7.28
CA ARG A 2 -13.88 12.70 6.33
C ARG A 2 -12.96 12.25 5.18
N GLY A 3 -11.70 12.71 5.10
CA GLY A 3 -10.82 12.39 3.96
C GLY A 3 -9.82 11.25 4.22
N LEU A 4 -9.37 11.08 5.47
CA LEU A 4 -8.66 9.92 5.99
C LEU A 4 -9.21 9.73 7.41
N GLY A 5 -10.21 8.86 7.57
CA GLY A 5 -10.79 8.59 8.88
C GLY A 5 -9.77 7.92 9.80
N LEU A 6 -9.91 8.08 11.12
CA LEU A 6 -9.13 7.30 12.11
C LEU A 6 -9.13 5.79 11.80
N GLY A 7 -10.15 5.28 11.11
CA GLY A 7 -10.24 3.90 10.64
C GLY A 7 -9.04 3.43 9.80
N MET A 8 -8.29 4.34 9.15
CA MET A 8 -7.09 3.97 8.39
C MET A 8 -5.81 3.86 9.24
N VAL A 9 -5.80 4.38 10.46
CA VAL A 9 -4.61 4.33 11.35
C VAL A 9 -4.32 2.89 11.78
N GLY A 10 -3.04 2.51 11.84
CA GLY A 10 -2.58 1.21 12.29
C GLY A 10 -1.97 0.35 11.18
N PHE A 11 -1.87 -0.95 11.43
CA PHE A 11 -1.16 -1.90 10.57
C PHE A 11 -1.98 -2.35 9.35
N TRP A 12 -1.33 -2.49 8.20
CA TRP A 12 -1.88 -2.95 6.92
C TRP A 12 -0.90 -3.89 6.19
N TRP A 13 -1.39 -5.04 5.76
CA TRP A 13 -0.64 -5.99 4.92
C TRP A 13 -0.78 -5.61 3.44
N GLU A 14 0.30 -5.67 2.66
CA GLU A 14 0.17 -5.75 1.20
C GLU A 14 -0.19 -7.20 0.81
N ALA A 15 -1.46 -7.42 0.47
CA ALA A 15 -2.01 -8.74 0.15
C ALA A 15 -2.18 -8.97 -1.35
N GLY A 16 -2.02 -7.94 -2.19
CA GLY A 16 -2.08 -8.10 -3.64
C GLY A 16 -1.35 -6.99 -4.38
N VAL A 17 -0.68 -7.34 -5.47
CA VAL A 17 -0.08 -6.37 -6.41
C VAL A 17 -0.40 -6.79 -7.83
N ALA A 18 -0.85 -5.87 -8.66
CA ALA A 18 -1.09 -6.09 -10.08
C ALA A 18 -0.50 -4.95 -10.92
N SER A 19 0.05 -5.30 -12.08
CA SER A 19 0.66 -4.33 -13.00
C SER A 19 0.74 -4.93 -14.40
N ARG A 20 0.72 -4.08 -15.42
CA ARG A 20 1.00 -4.50 -16.80
C ARG A 20 2.51 -4.67 -17.02
N GLU A 21 3.33 -4.09 -16.14
CA GLU A 21 4.77 -4.05 -16.24
C GLU A 21 5.43 -5.04 -15.27
N ASN A 22 6.02 -6.09 -15.83
CA ASN A 22 6.64 -7.19 -15.06
C ASN A 22 7.71 -6.70 -14.06
N LEU A 23 8.44 -5.65 -14.40
CA LEU A 23 9.47 -5.07 -13.53
C LEU A 23 8.90 -4.58 -12.19
N ALA A 24 7.66 -4.11 -12.17
CA ALA A 24 7.02 -3.62 -10.97
C ALA A 24 6.68 -4.75 -9.98
N LEU A 25 6.49 -5.98 -10.48
CA LEU A 25 6.22 -7.17 -9.68
C LEU A 25 7.50 -7.92 -9.27
N LYS A 26 8.58 -7.77 -10.05
CA LYS A 26 9.88 -8.41 -9.80
C LYS A 26 10.89 -7.49 -9.10
N THR A 27 10.44 -6.38 -8.52
CA THR A 27 11.32 -5.48 -7.77
C THR A 27 12.06 -6.24 -6.67
N PRO A 28 13.39 -6.08 -6.54
CA PRO A 28 14.15 -6.69 -5.46
C PRO A 28 13.73 -6.12 -4.10
N ARG A 29 13.21 -4.89 -4.08
CA ARG A 29 12.66 -4.20 -2.90
C ARG A 29 11.14 -4.26 -2.94
N ARG A 30 10.58 -5.35 -2.41
CA ARG A 30 9.14 -5.65 -2.40
C ARG A 30 8.51 -5.15 -1.10
N LEU A 31 7.42 -4.42 -1.19
CA LEU A 31 6.62 -3.99 -0.05
C LEU A 31 5.93 -5.21 0.58
N GLU A 32 5.88 -5.29 1.91
CA GLU A 32 5.14 -6.35 2.61
C GLU A 32 4.06 -5.78 3.55
N ALA A 33 4.28 -4.62 4.16
CA ALA A 33 3.30 -3.97 5.03
C ALA A 33 3.56 -2.47 5.24
N LEU A 34 2.53 -1.80 5.77
CA LEU A 34 2.53 -0.41 6.19
C LEU A 34 1.97 -0.31 7.62
N PHE A 35 2.44 0.67 8.38
CA PHE A 35 1.80 1.12 9.61
C PHE A 35 1.57 2.63 9.52
N LEU A 36 0.30 3.03 9.62
CA LEU A 36 -0.11 4.43 9.51
C LEU A 36 -0.31 5.02 10.90
N THR A 37 0.31 6.16 11.19
CA THR A 37 0.08 6.93 12.41
C THR A 37 -0.33 8.35 12.05
N LEU A 38 -1.34 8.88 12.74
CA LEU A 38 -1.82 10.24 12.54
C LEU A 38 -1.59 11.03 13.83
N SER A 39 -0.86 12.15 13.72
CA SER A 39 -0.61 13.08 14.82
C SER A 39 -0.88 14.50 14.34
N GLY A 40 -2.03 15.06 14.74
CA GLY A 40 -2.52 16.33 14.19
C GLY A 40 -2.75 16.22 12.68
N GLU A 41 -2.08 17.11 11.92
CA GLU A 41 -2.10 17.16 10.44
C GLU A 41 -0.97 16.35 9.79
N THR A 42 -0.22 15.58 10.59
CA THR A 42 0.91 14.76 10.13
C THR A 42 0.54 13.29 10.09
N LEU A 43 0.68 12.69 8.90
CA LEU A 43 0.57 11.26 8.67
C LEU A 43 1.98 10.68 8.54
N THR A 44 2.36 9.83 9.47
CA THR A 44 3.60 9.05 9.40
C THR A 44 3.28 7.64 8.93
N VAL A 45 4.09 7.15 8.00
CA VAL A 45 3.93 5.85 7.35
C VAL A 45 5.21 5.07 7.55
N ALA A 46 5.19 4.11 8.45
CA ALA A 46 6.26 3.13 8.57
C ALA A 46 6.02 2.01 7.54
N VAL A 47 7.06 1.62 6.83
CA VAL A 47 6.97 0.71 5.70
C VAL A 47 7.93 -0.45 5.89
N ALA A 48 7.48 -1.68 5.66
CA ALA A 48 8.33 -2.86 5.67
C ALA A 48 8.56 -3.39 4.25
N TYR A 49 9.83 -3.52 3.89
CA TYR A 49 10.26 -4.10 2.62
C TYR A 49 11.04 -5.38 2.84
N ASN A 50 10.84 -6.33 1.92
CA ASN A 50 11.78 -7.40 1.65
C ASN A 50 12.68 -6.97 0.51
N ASN A 51 13.94 -6.69 0.83
CA ASN A 51 14.98 -6.33 -0.12
C ASN A 51 15.89 -7.54 -0.36
N SER A 52 15.56 -8.33 -1.38
CA SER A 52 16.32 -9.53 -1.77
C SER A 52 16.57 -10.51 -0.61
N GLY A 53 15.58 -10.69 0.26
CA GLY A 53 15.63 -11.56 1.45
C GLY A 53 16.01 -10.86 2.76
N SER A 54 16.47 -9.60 2.70
CA SER A 54 16.74 -8.79 3.89
C SER A 54 15.56 -7.88 4.22
N CYS A 55 15.20 -7.79 5.50
CA CYS A 55 14.13 -6.92 5.94
C CYS A 55 14.62 -5.50 6.18
N GLN A 56 13.94 -4.53 5.58
CA GLN A 56 14.23 -3.12 5.73
C GLN A 56 12.96 -2.37 6.09
N THR A 57 13.07 -1.48 7.08
CA THR A 57 12.00 -0.57 7.44
C THR A 57 12.38 0.86 7.04
N GLU A 58 11.38 1.65 6.66
CA GLU A 58 11.55 3.07 6.34
C GLU A 58 10.37 3.83 6.94
N GLU A 59 10.63 5.01 7.51
CA GLU A 59 9.59 5.90 7.98
C GLU A 59 9.45 7.07 7.00
N ILE A 60 8.22 7.30 6.56
CA ILE A 60 7.88 8.37 5.62
C ILE A 60 6.90 9.30 6.32
N VAL A 61 7.32 10.55 6.51
CA VAL A 61 6.48 11.58 7.13
C VAL A 61 5.82 12.41 6.04
N SER A 62 4.51 12.61 6.16
CA SER A 62 3.70 13.40 5.24
C SER A 62 2.82 14.39 5.99
N SER A 63 2.67 15.59 5.42
CA SER A 63 1.76 16.62 5.94
C SER A 63 0.54 16.75 5.04
N GLU A 64 -0.60 17.04 5.66
CA GLU A 64 -1.84 17.36 4.96
C GLU A 64 -1.68 18.63 4.10
N MET A 65 -2.26 18.62 2.91
CA MET A 65 -2.35 19.78 2.03
C MET A 65 -3.49 20.71 2.47
N ASN A 66 -3.62 21.84 1.78
CA ASN A 66 -4.77 22.75 1.88
C ASN A 66 -6.12 22.09 1.51
N VAL A 67 -6.12 20.84 1.07
CA VAL A 67 -7.32 20.03 0.78
C VAL A 67 -7.40 18.94 1.83
N LEU A 68 -8.50 18.94 2.58
CA LEU A 68 -8.71 18.01 3.68
C LEU A 68 -8.63 16.54 3.22
N GLY A 69 -7.80 15.75 3.88
CA GLY A 69 -7.53 14.34 3.59
C GLY A 69 -6.53 14.09 2.47
N LYS A 70 -5.85 15.12 1.96
CA LYS A 70 -4.82 14.96 0.92
C LYS A 70 -3.44 15.12 1.52
N PHE A 71 -2.60 14.09 1.40
CA PHE A 71 -1.25 14.05 1.99
C PHE A 71 -0.18 14.06 0.88
N VAL A 72 0.92 14.79 1.10
CA VAL A 72 2.06 14.84 0.16
C VAL A 72 3.17 13.94 0.64
N PHE A 73 3.44 12.87 -0.11
CA PHE A 73 4.54 11.96 0.19
C PHE A 73 5.78 12.34 -0.62
N PRO A 74 6.99 12.21 -0.06
CA PRO A 74 8.22 12.43 -0.80
C PRO A 74 8.38 11.40 -1.93
N GLY A 75 8.85 11.86 -3.08
CA GLY A 75 9.11 11.04 -4.27
C GLY A 75 8.28 11.45 -5.49
N ARG A 76 8.62 10.91 -6.66
CA ARG A 76 7.90 11.15 -7.93
C ARG A 76 6.71 10.20 -8.13
N ARG A 77 6.11 9.74 -7.03
CA ARG A 77 5.02 8.77 -7.02
C ARG A 77 3.72 9.48 -6.69
N GLU A 78 2.67 9.18 -7.43
CA GLU A 78 1.31 9.63 -7.14
C GLU A 78 0.49 8.45 -6.61
N ILE A 79 -0.25 8.64 -5.52
CA ILE A 79 -1.03 7.59 -4.87
C ILE A 79 -2.50 8.00 -4.91
N HIS A 80 -3.32 7.17 -5.53
CA HIS A 80 -4.77 7.34 -5.58
C HIS A 80 -5.46 6.16 -4.88
N VAL A 81 -6.36 6.46 -3.94
CA VAL A 81 -7.26 5.47 -3.36
C VAL A 81 -8.35 5.20 -4.38
N VAL A 82 -8.39 3.98 -4.90
CA VAL A 82 -9.35 3.55 -5.92
C VAL A 82 -10.64 3.07 -5.27
N ASP A 83 -10.52 2.27 -4.20
CA ASP A 83 -11.65 1.80 -3.40
C ASP A 83 -11.17 1.46 -1.98
N THR A 84 -12.01 1.68 -0.98
CA THR A 84 -11.71 1.32 0.41
C THR A 84 -12.98 1.37 1.24
N ASP A 85 -13.07 0.52 2.27
CA ASP A 85 -14.07 0.64 3.33
C ASP A 85 -13.55 1.39 4.56
N TYR A 86 -12.34 1.94 4.47
CA TYR A 86 -11.60 2.63 5.54
C TYR A 86 -11.29 1.79 6.77
N GLU A 87 -11.69 0.52 6.83
CA GLU A 87 -11.56 -0.30 8.03
C GLU A 87 -10.80 -1.59 7.75
N GLN A 88 -11.18 -2.36 6.73
CA GLN A 88 -10.67 -3.71 6.46
C GLN A 88 -9.80 -3.81 5.21
N TYR A 89 -10.05 -2.99 4.18
CA TYR A 89 -9.26 -3.02 2.96
C TYR A 89 -9.09 -1.65 2.30
N ALA A 90 -8.03 -1.54 1.49
CA ALA A 90 -7.81 -0.43 0.59
C ALA A 90 -7.18 -0.90 -0.72
N ILE A 91 -7.67 -0.40 -1.84
CA ILE A 91 -7.10 -0.59 -3.17
C ILE A 91 -6.49 0.74 -3.60
N LEU A 92 -5.19 0.75 -3.85
CA LEU A 92 -4.44 1.92 -4.27
C LEU A 92 -3.94 1.76 -5.70
N ARG A 93 -4.02 2.81 -6.50
CA ARG A 93 -3.25 2.98 -7.73
C ARG A 93 -2.04 3.84 -7.40
N VAL A 94 -0.85 3.30 -7.59
CA VAL A 94 0.41 4.03 -7.42
C VAL A 94 1.03 4.25 -8.79
N SER A 95 1.08 5.49 -9.22
CA SER A 95 1.71 5.90 -10.47
C SER A 95 3.12 6.43 -10.25
N LEU A 96 4.01 6.18 -11.20
CA LEU A 96 5.35 6.76 -11.30
C LEU A 96 5.51 7.38 -12.68
N GLN A 97 5.82 8.67 -12.71
CA GLN A 97 6.19 9.34 -13.94
C GLN A 97 7.69 9.16 -14.21
N TRP A 98 8.02 8.52 -15.33
CA TRP A 98 9.39 8.33 -15.78
C TRP A 98 9.51 8.59 -17.29
N GLN A 99 10.39 9.52 -17.68
CA GLN A 99 10.64 9.87 -19.10
C GLN A 99 9.34 10.13 -19.91
N ASN A 100 8.40 10.88 -19.33
CA ASN A 100 7.09 11.19 -19.93
C ASN A 100 6.17 9.99 -20.17
N HIS A 101 6.49 8.82 -19.60
CA HIS A 101 5.61 7.67 -19.49
C HIS A 101 5.11 7.51 -18.06
N GLU A 102 3.82 7.22 -17.92
CA GLU A 102 3.24 6.81 -16.65
C GLU A 102 3.30 5.29 -16.52
N PHE A 103 3.95 4.83 -15.45
CA PHE A 103 3.92 3.45 -15.00
C PHE A 103 2.98 3.38 -13.80
N TYR A 104 2.14 2.36 -13.70
CA TYR A 104 1.30 2.22 -12.52
C TYR A 104 1.20 0.78 -12.02
N VAL A 105 0.98 0.68 -10.72
CA VAL A 105 0.67 -0.57 -10.03
C VAL A 105 -0.59 -0.41 -9.22
N PHE A 106 -1.41 -1.45 -9.20
CA PHE A 106 -2.49 -1.59 -8.25
C PHE A 106 -1.98 -2.38 -7.04
N LYS A 107 -2.27 -1.88 -5.85
CA LYS A 107 -1.90 -2.52 -4.57
C LYS A 107 -3.16 -2.72 -3.73
N TYR A 108 -3.34 -3.93 -3.24
CA TYR A 108 -4.39 -4.30 -2.31
C TYR A 108 -3.81 -4.42 -0.90
N PHE A 109 -4.36 -3.62 0.01
CA PHE A 109 -4.03 -3.63 1.42
C PHE A 109 -5.19 -4.16 2.24
N THR A 110 -4.88 -4.85 3.33
CA THR A 110 -5.89 -5.37 4.25
C THR A 110 -5.39 -5.45 5.70
N ARG A 111 -6.31 -5.39 6.67
CA ARG A 111 -6.00 -5.53 8.10
C ARG A 111 -5.70 -6.96 8.51
N SER A 112 -6.40 -7.90 7.90
CA SER A 112 -6.22 -9.33 8.11
C SER A 112 -5.86 -9.93 6.76
N LEU A 113 -4.88 -10.83 6.73
CA LEU A 113 -4.66 -11.66 5.55
C LEU A 113 -5.78 -12.70 5.49
N GLY A 114 -6.98 -12.23 5.14
CA GLY A 114 -8.10 -13.05 4.74
C GLY A 114 -7.80 -13.73 3.41
N GLY A 115 -8.56 -14.79 3.12
CA GLY A 115 -8.35 -15.57 1.91
C GLY A 115 -8.70 -14.79 0.62
N GLU A 116 -8.42 -15.40 -0.52
CA GLU A 116 -8.72 -14.85 -1.86
C GLU A 116 -10.22 -14.69 -2.17
N CYS A 117 -11.10 -14.97 -1.19
CA CYS A 117 -12.54 -14.83 -1.30
C CYS A 117 -13.10 -13.63 -0.51
N GLU A 118 -12.24 -12.86 0.17
CA GLU A 118 -12.66 -11.63 0.84
C GLU A 118 -13.26 -10.63 -0.16
N PRO A 119 -14.35 -9.92 0.18
CA PRO A 119 -15.02 -9.00 -0.75
C PRO A 119 -14.07 -7.95 -1.37
N GLY A 120 -13.17 -7.38 -0.55
CA GLY A 120 -12.17 -6.42 -1.02
C GLY A 120 -11.19 -7.03 -2.04
N PHE A 121 -10.80 -8.29 -1.85
CA PHE A 121 -9.90 -8.97 -2.77
C PHE A 121 -10.60 -9.38 -4.07
N LEU A 122 -11.88 -9.79 -4.01
CA LEU A 122 -12.67 -10.06 -5.20
C LEU A 122 -12.80 -8.82 -6.08
N LYS A 123 -13.09 -7.66 -5.49
CA LYS A 123 -13.08 -6.38 -6.21
C LYS A 123 -11.72 -6.04 -6.80
N PHE A 124 -10.63 -6.26 -6.04
CA PHE A 124 -9.28 -6.06 -6.56
C PHE A 124 -9.02 -6.94 -7.79
N ARG A 125 -9.41 -8.22 -7.75
CA ARG A 125 -9.30 -9.12 -8.90
C ARG A 125 -10.12 -8.65 -10.10
N GLU A 126 -11.35 -8.22 -9.87
CA GLU A 126 -12.21 -7.68 -10.94
C GLU A 126 -11.55 -6.46 -11.60
N LEU A 127 -11.11 -5.48 -10.80
CA LEU A 127 -10.43 -4.25 -11.26
C LEU A 127 -9.13 -4.52 -12.02
N THR A 128 -8.47 -5.65 -11.74
CA THR A 128 -7.16 -6.00 -12.30
C THR A 128 -7.24 -7.15 -13.30
N THR A 129 -8.44 -7.56 -13.72
CA THR A 129 -8.64 -8.71 -14.62
C THR A 129 -7.90 -8.55 -15.95
N ASP A 130 -7.83 -7.32 -16.48
CA ASP A 130 -7.11 -7.01 -17.72
C ASP A 130 -5.58 -6.78 -17.51
N MET A 131 -5.07 -7.06 -16.31
CA MET A 131 -3.65 -6.98 -15.98
C MET A 131 -3.07 -8.38 -15.96
N GLY A 132 -2.20 -8.68 -16.93
CA GLY A 132 -1.69 -10.04 -17.15
C GLY A 132 -0.77 -10.59 -16.06
N LEU A 133 -0.46 -9.82 -15.00
CA LEU A 133 0.43 -10.25 -13.93
C LEU A 133 -0.06 -9.73 -12.58
N TYR A 134 -0.22 -10.65 -11.61
CA TYR A 134 -0.49 -10.30 -10.21
C TYR A 134 0.31 -11.19 -9.26
N LEU A 135 0.63 -10.65 -8.09
CA LEU A 135 1.22 -11.37 -6.96
C LEU A 135 0.26 -11.28 -5.79
N VAL A 136 -0.12 -12.43 -5.24
CA VAL A 136 -0.85 -12.48 -3.97
C VAL A 136 0.16 -12.44 -2.84
N GLY A 137 0.05 -11.39 -2.01
CA GLY A 137 0.84 -11.23 -0.81
C GLY A 137 0.55 -12.35 0.18
N ARG A 138 1.60 -12.89 0.79
CA ARG A 138 1.51 -13.78 1.95
C ARG A 138 2.02 -13.04 3.17
N HIS A 139 1.84 -13.59 4.37
CA HIS A 139 2.49 -13.11 5.59
C HIS A 139 4.02 -13.04 5.34
N GLY A 140 4.49 -11.84 5.00
CA GLY A 140 5.88 -11.59 4.72
C GLY A 140 6.65 -11.51 6.04
N ARG A 141 7.85 -12.11 6.09
CA ARG A 141 8.68 -12.09 7.30
C ARG A 141 8.98 -10.66 7.75
N CYS A 142 9.18 -9.73 6.82
CA CYS A 142 9.51 -8.35 7.14
C CYS A 142 8.31 -7.57 7.67
N ALA A 143 7.11 -7.90 7.18
CA ALA A 143 5.87 -7.36 7.71
C ALA A 143 5.56 -7.85 9.13
N MET A 144 5.86 -9.13 9.45
CA MET A 144 5.74 -9.63 10.83
C MET A 144 6.70 -8.91 11.77
N LEU A 145 7.97 -8.73 11.38
CA LEU A 145 8.95 -7.99 12.18
C LEU A 145 8.50 -6.56 12.47
N LEU A 146 8.01 -5.84 11.45
CA LEU A 146 7.45 -4.50 11.67
C LEU A 146 6.28 -4.54 12.67
N LYS A 147 5.42 -5.56 12.61
CA LYS A 147 4.29 -5.68 13.53
C LYS A 147 4.74 -5.92 14.98
N GLU A 148 5.77 -6.74 15.17
CA GLU A 148 6.36 -7.03 16.49
C GLU A 148 7.06 -5.80 17.09
N ASP A 149 7.78 -5.03 16.27
CA ASP A 149 8.45 -3.78 16.72
C ASP A 149 7.46 -2.68 17.17
N LEU A 150 6.18 -2.81 16.79
CA LEU A 150 5.12 -1.84 17.07
C LEU A 150 4.20 -2.23 18.25
N THR A 151 4.36 -3.44 18.82
CA THR A 151 3.59 -3.98 19.95
C THR A 151 4.39 -4.01 21.23
#